data_AF-A0A920KF39-F1
#
_entry.id   AF-A0A920KF39-F1
#
_cell.length_a   1.000
_cell.length_b   1.000
_cell.length_c   1.000
_cell.angle_alpha   90.00
_cell.angle_beta   90.00
_cell.angle_gamma   90.00
#
_symmetry.space_group_name_H-M   'P 1'
#
loop_
_entity.id
_entity.type
_entity.pdbx_description
1 polymer ?
#
loop_
_entity_poly.entity_id
_entity_poly.type
_entity_poly.pdbx_seq_one_letter_code
_entity_poly.pdbx_strand_id
1 'polypeptide(L)'
;MKISKLTILTSVLALGVLASCGKDGCTDPTAPNYNPDATKDDGSCEEVANEYLLTGTLSENKTLDASYIWTLEGRVIVPSGVTLTIPAGTIIKATAGTGANASSLVIARGGMINAEGTASAPIIMTSTSDDIAVGQTSGSSLTENVRGLWGGLLVLGNAPCSFSGDVSELQIEGIPASETNGLYGGSDPADNSGVLRYVSIRHGGAEIGEGNEINGLTLGGVGTGTTIENIEVVGNVDDGIEFFGGTVNASGLLVWGQGDDGLDIDQAYAGTISNSMVILNEASDHALEIDGPEGSAPGRFTLDGLTLIGTNDECAPTGVDGEIADYRKGATGDNNNIYVMNFTAGKDIELDKAADNATYMAGTLTFAGFEFTPARHDGSDCFTPNLTDGSIFNEKAGDNTCTFEADGATICTVVADGANTVGATASSFSWTFAASRDAF
;
A
#
# COMPACT_ATOMS: atom_id res chain seq x y z
N MET A 1 -75.91 54.50 -30.63
CA MET A 1 -74.75 55.41 -30.72
C MET A 1 -73.50 54.60 -30.39
N LYS A 2 -72.43 54.78 -31.15
CA LYS A 2 -71.32 53.83 -31.43
C LYS A 2 -70.56 53.29 -30.21
N ILE A 3 -70.24 51.99 -30.22
CA ILE A 3 -69.21 51.35 -29.36
C ILE A 3 -68.06 50.94 -30.28
N SER A 4 -66.85 51.44 -30.01
CA SER A 4 -65.63 51.16 -30.78
C SER A 4 -65.03 49.81 -30.42
N LYS A 5 -64.65 49.03 -31.44
CA LYS A 5 -63.97 47.73 -31.34
C LYS A 5 -62.48 47.90 -31.07
N LEU A 6 -61.95 47.12 -30.14
CA LEU A 6 -60.52 46.93 -29.88
C LEU A 6 -60.08 45.61 -30.52
N THR A 7 -59.04 45.65 -31.35
CA THR A 7 -58.49 44.50 -32.08
C THR A 7 -57.40 43.83 -31.26
N ILE A 8 -57.51 42.53 -30.99
CA ILE A 8 -56.44 41.70 -30.39
C ILE A 8 -55.88 40.80 -31.50
N LEU A 9 -54.55 40.86 -31.66
CA LEU A 9 -53.77 40.06 -32.60
C LEU A 9 -53.18 38.87 -31.83
N THR A 10 -53.56 37.64 -32.17
CA THR A 10 -52.97 36.42 -31.59
C THR A 10 -52.03 35.76 -32.60
N SER A 11 -50.75 35.70 -32.23
CA SER A 11 -49.68 34.98 -32.92
C SER A 11 -49.69 33.50 -32.50
N VAL A 12 -49.73 32.60 -33.48
CA VAL A 12 -49.63 31.14 -33.30
C VAL A 12 -48.16 30.75 -33.22
N LEU A 13 -47.74 30.17 -32.10
CA LEU A 13 -46.40 29.59 -31.92
C LEU A 13 -46.49 28.08 -32.20
N ALA A 14 -45.82 27.62 -33.25
CA ALA A 14 -45.71 26.19 -33.57
C ALA A 14 -44.62 25.56 -32.70
N LEU A 15 -45.01 24.60 -31.85
CA LEU A 15 -44.11 23.83 -31.00
C LEU A 15 -43.57 22.63 -31.82
N GLY A 16 -42.32 22.69 -32.24
CA GLY A 16 -41.61 21.56 -32.84
C GLY A 16 -41.12 20.62 -31.74
N VAL A 17 -41.62 19.38 -31.73
CA VAL A 17 -41.12 18.32 -30.84
C VAL A 17 -39.82 17.78 -31.45
N LEU A 18 -38.68 18.14 -30.86
CA LEU A 18 -37.39 17.49 -31.13
C LEU A 18 -37.42 16.13 -30.43
N ALA A 19 -37.63 15.06 -31.20
CA ALA A 19 -37.39 13.71 -30.70
C ALA A 19 -35.87 13.53 -30.51
N SER A 20 -35.41 13.60 -29.27
CA SER A 20 -34.08 13.13 -28.89
C SER A 20 -34.00 11.64 -29.21
N CYS A 21 -33.21 11.27 -30.21
CA CYS A 21 -32.94 9.89 -30.52
C CYS A 21 -31.94 9.38 -29.47
N GLY A 22 -32.46 8.79 -28.39
CA GLY A 22 -31.61 8.14 -27.40
C GLY A 22 -30.76 7.07 -28.07
N LYS A 23 -29.47 7.01 -27.73
CA LYS A 23 -28.59 5.90 -28.11
C LYS A 23 -29.01 4.66 -27.32
N ASP A 24 -29.22 3.57 -28.05
CA ASP A 24 -29.51 2.25 -27.54
C ASP A 24 -28.20 1.57 -27.10
N GLY A 25 -28.25 0.81 -26.00
CA GLY A 25 -27.13 0.03 -25.47
C GLY A 25 -27.34 -0.32 -23.99
N CYS A 26 -26.47 -1.13 -23.39
CA CYS A 26 -26.62 -1.49 -21.98
C CYS A 26 -26.48 -0.26 -21.06
N THR A 27 -27.51 0.00 -20.25
CA THR A 27 -27.53 1.12 -19.28
C THR A 27 -27.22 0.71 -17.84
N ASP A 28 -26.95 -0.57 -17.59
CA ASP A 28 -26.57 -1.06 -16.26
C ASP A 28 -25.07 -0.82 -16.04
N PRO A 29 -24.66 0.06 -15.11
CA PRO A 29 -23.25 0.34 -14.83
C PRO A 29 -22.48 -0.85 -14.26
N THR A 30 -23.18 -1.93 -13.86
CA THR A 30 -22.57 -3.16 -13.33
C THR A 30 -22.37 -4.24 -14.40
N ALA A 31 -22.97 -4.09 -15.59
CA ALA A 31 -22.82 -5.05 -16.66
C ALA A 31 -21.47 -4.87 -17.39
N PRO A 32 -20.79 -5.97 -17.80
CA PRO A 32 -19.50 -5.90 -18.51
C PRO A 32 -19.53 -5.09 -19.80
N ASN A 33 -20.68 -4.99 -20.45
CA ASN A 33 -20.89 -4.23 -21.67
C ASN A 33 -21.63 -2.90 -21.46
N TYR A 34 -21.56 -2.34 -20.24
CA TYR A 34 -22.12 -1.01 -19.93
C TYR A 34 -21.66 0.05 -20.95
N ASN A 35 -22.62 0.80 -21.47
CA ASN A 35 -22.39 1.90 -22.39
C ASN A 35 -22.79 3.23 -21.74
N PRO A 36 -21.83 4.08 -21.34
CA PRO A 36 -22.13 5.36 -20.67
C PRO A 36 -22.84 6.37 -21.58
N ASP A 37 -22.80 6.16 -22.90
CA ASP A 37 -23.54 6.97 -23.87
C ASP A 37 -24.98 6.48 -24.09
N ALA A 38 -25.33 5.28 -23.60
CA ALA A 38 -26.67 4.74 -23.76
C ALA A 38 -27.65 5.49 -22.87
N THR A 39 -28.76 5.90 -23.47
CA THR A 39 -29.86 6.60 -22.78
C THR A 39 -31.14 5.77 -22.80
N LYS A 40 -31.08 4.60 -23.43
CA LYS A 40 -32.13 3.59 -23.48
C LYS A 40 -31.49 2.21 -23.42
N ASP A 41 -31.94 1.43 -22.44
CA ASP A 41 -31.61 0.02 -22.36
C ASP A 41 -32.25 -0.73 -23.54
N ASP A 42 -31.43 -1.41 -24.33
CA ASP A 42 -31.86 -2.25 -25.45
C ASP A 42 -31.94 -3.73 -25.08
N GLY A 43 -31.73 -4.05 -23.80
CA GLY A 43 -31.70 -5.43 -23.30
C GLY A 43 -30.44 -6.19 -23.70
N SER A 44 -29.40 -5.49 -24.16
CA SER A 44 -28.10 -6.09 -24.45
C SER A 44 -27.24 -6.32 -23.21
N CYS A 45 -27.64 -5.82 -22.02
CA CYS A 45 -26.85 -5.98 -20.81
C CYS A 45 -26.50 -7.45 -20.56
N GLU A 46 -25.20 -7.73 -20.56
CA GLU A 46 -24.68 -9.04 -20.24
C GLU A 46 -24.82 -9.24 -18.73
N GLU A 47 -25.53 -10.30 -18.33
CA GLU A 47 -25.57 -10.74 -16.94
C GLU A 47 -24.14 -10.99 -16.47
N VAL A 48 -23.79 -10.52 -15.26
CA VAL A 48 -22.52 -10.88 -14.64
C VAL A 48 -22.56 -12.39 -14.42
N ALA A 49 -21.95 -13.13 -15.33
CA ALA A 49 -21.76 -14.56 -15.12
C ALA A 49 -20.98 -14.72 -13.80
N ASN A 50 -21.42 -15.63 -12.94
CA ASN A 50 -20.66 -16.14 -11.78
C ASN A 50 -19.27 -16.72 -12.16
N GLU A 51 -18.84 -16.55 -13.41
CA GLU A 51 -17.61 -17.05 -14.02
C GLU A 51 -16.39 -16.22 -13.61
N TYR A 52 -16.57 -14.92 -13.33
CA TYR A 52 -15.48 -14.00 -12.91
C TYR A 52 -15.52 -13.65 -11.41
N LEU A 53 -16.04 -14.57 -10.60
CA LEU A 53 -16.08 -14.44 -9.14
C LEU A 53 -14.93 -15.22 -8.49
N LEU A 54 -14.25 -14.57 -7.54
CA LEU A 54 -13.37 -15.17 -6.56
C LEU A 54 -14.05 -15.06 -5.20
N THR A 55 -14.35 -16.20 -4.58
CA THR A 55 -14.98 -16.27 -3.26
C THR A 55 -14.59 -17.56 -2.54
N GLY A 56 -14.53 -17.50 -1.21
CA GLY A 56 -14.25 -18.64 -0.35
C GLY A 56 -12.86 -19.26 -0.56
N THR A 57 -12.70 -20.52 -0.12
CA THR A 57 -11.45 -21.26 -0.30
C THR A 57 -11.41 -21.94 -1.66
N LEU A 58 -10.34 -21.70 -2.43
CA LEU A 58 -10.13 -22.38 -3.71
C LEU A 58 -9.89 -23.88 -3.49
N SER A 59 -10.58 -24.71 -4.26
CA SER A 59 -10.46 -26.18 -4.16
C SER A 59 -9.38 -26.78 -5.07
N GLU A 60 -8.92 -26.03 -6.07
CA GLU A 60 -7.92 -26.43 -7.04
C GLU A 60 -7.23 -25.20 -7.65
N ASN A 61 -6.15 -25.44 -8.39
CA ASN A 61 -5.42 -24.37 -9.08
C ASN A 61 -6.36 -23.59 -10.00
N LYS A 62 -6.29 -22.26 -9.93
CA LYS A 62 -7.11 -21.37 -10.75
C LYS A 62 -6.21 -20.41 -11.52
N THR A 63 -6.45 -20.30 -12.82
CA THR A 63 -5.83 -19.26 -13.67
C THR A 63 -6.91 -18.29 -14.08
N LEU A 64 -6.70 -17.00 -13.83
CA LEU A 64 -7.61 -15.94 -14.22
C LEU A 64 -7.48 -15.63 -15.72
N ASP A 65 -8.51 -15.04 -16.30
CA ASP A 65 -8.48 -14.49 -17.66
C ASP A 65 -8.44 -12.96 -17.58
N ALA A 66 -7.37 -12.36 -18.08
CA ALA A 66 -7.13 -10.92 -18.04
C ALA A 66 -8.05 -10.12 -18.98
N SER A 67 -8.84 -10.80 -19.83
CA SER A 67 -9.86 -10.16 -20.68
C SER A 67 -11.07 -9.68 -19.88
N TYR A 68 -11.17 -10.06 -18.60
CA TYR A 68 -12.28 -9.74 -17.72
C TYR A 68 -11.81 -9.08 -16.43
N ILE A 69 -12.72 -8.31 -15.82
CA ILE A 69 -12.58 -7.83 -14.45
C ILE A 69 -13.11 -8.92 -13.52
N TRP A 70 -12.31 -9.31 -12.55
CA TRP A 70 -12.69 -10.31 -11.55
C TRP A 70 -13.25 -9.65 -10.30
N THR A 71 -14.38 -10.12 -9.81
CA THR A 71 -14.92 -9.70 -8.51
C THR A 71 -14.33 -10.56 -7.41
N LEU A 72 -13.77 -9.93 -6.38
CA LEU A 72 -13.36 -10.60 -5.14
C LEU A 72 -14.41 -10.35 -4.07
N GLU A 73 -15.04 -11.41 -3.58
CA GLU A 73 -16.13 -11.33 -2.60
C GLU A 73 -15.84 -12.16 -1.36
N GLY A 74 -15.78 -11.46 -0.22
CA GLY A 74 -15.42 -12.03 1.07
C GLY A 74 -13.96 -12.45 1.13
N ARG A 75 -13.62 -13.25 2.14
CA ARG A 75 -12.27 -13.79 2.30
C ARG A 75 -12.02 -14.91 1.29
N VAL A 76 -11.22 -14.63 0.27
CA VAL A 76 -10.74 -15.61 -0.70
C VAL A 76 -9.46 -16.23 -0.20
N ILE A 77 -9.44 -17.56 -0.07
CA ILE A 77 -8.27 -18.29 0.46
C ILE A 77 -7.69 -19.17 -0.63
N VAL A 78 -6.38 -19.06 -0.84
CA VAL A 78 -5.58 -19.99 -1.64
C VAL A 78 -4.86 -20.93 -0.65
N PRO A 79 -5.40 -22.15 -0.41
CA PRO A 79 -4.87 -23.03 0.64
C PRO A 79 -3.61 -23.79 0.19
N SER A 80 -3.02 -24.53 1.12
CA SER A 80 -1.87 -25.41 0.87
C SER A 80 -2.07 -26.32 -0.35
N GLY A 81 -1.09 -26.34 -1.25
CA GLY A 81 -1.09 -27.15 -2.47
C GLY A 81 -1.90 -26.57 -3.64
N VAL A 82 -2.51 -25.39 -3.46
CA VAL A 82 -3.25 -24.68 -4.51
C VAL A 82 -2.46 -23.46 -5.00
N THR A 83 -2.56 -23.17 -6.29
CA THR A 83 -1.96 -22.01 -6.93
C THR A 83 -3.01 -21.13 -7.60
N LEU A 84 -3.00 -19.84 -7.29
CA LEU A 84 -3.73 -18.81 -8.03
C LEU A 84 -2.79 -18.11 -9.01
N THR A 85 -3.05 -18.25 -10.30
CA THR A 85 -2.30 -17.59 -11.37
C THR A 85 -3.09 -16.40 -11.90
N ILE A 86 -2.47 -15.21 -11.84
CA ILE A 86 -3.06 -13.93 -12.26
C ILE A 86 -2.22 -13.39 -13.42
N PRO A 87 -2.69 -13.47 -14.68
CA PRO A 87 -1.94 -12.94 -15.82
C PRO A 87 -1.80 -11.41 -15.77
N ALA A 88 -0.75 -10.89 -16.41
CA ALA A 88 -0.53 -9.45 -16.56
C ALA A 88 -1.76 -8.70 -17.09
N GLY A 89 -2.01 -7.50 -16.58
CA GLY A 89 -3.16 -6.66 -16.96
C GLY A 89 -4.50 -7.07 -16.33
N THR A 90 -4.53 -8.12 -15.50
CA THR A 90 -5.76 -8.50 -14.79
C THR A 90 -6.16 -7.42 -13.79
N ILE A 91 -7.46 -7.10 -13.77
CA ILE A 91 -8.07 -6.22 -12.76
C ILE A 91 -8.94 -7.08 -11.85
N ILE A 92 -8.74 -6.94 -10.54
CA ILE A 92 -9.55 -7.55 -9.49
C ILE A 92 -10.22 -6.42 -8.70
N LYS A 93 -11.55 -6.46 -8.60
CA LYS A 93 -12.35 -5.50 -7.83
C LYS A 93 -13.00 -6.20 -6.64
N ALA A 94 -12.63 -5.78 -5.44
CA ALA A 94 -13.17 -6.32 -4.20
C ALA A 94 -14.50 -5.65 -3.83
N THR A 95 -15.47 -6.45 -3.36
CA THR A 95 -16.72 -5.94 -2.79
C THR A 95 -16.47 -5.34 -1.41
N ALA A 96 -17.16 -4.26 -1.09
CA ALA A 96 -17.06 -3.66 0.25
C ALA A 96 -17.62 -4.60 1.32
N GLY A 97 -17.02 -4.54 2.52
CA GLY A 97 -17.44 -5.29 3.68
C GLY A 97 -16.60 -4.93 4.90
N THR A 98 -17.06 -5.31 6.09
CA THR A 98 -16.34 -5.13 7.36
C THR A 98 -16.41 -6.41 8.18
N GLY A 99 -15.58 -6.53 9.21
CA GLY A 99 -15.54 -7.70 10.07
C GLY A 99 -15.19 -8.97 9.29
N ALA A 100 -15.85 -10.07 9.64
CA ALA A 100 -15.74 -11.34 8.91
C ALA A 100 -16.19 -11.27 7.42
N ASN A 101 -16.84 -10.18 6.99
CA ASN A 101 -17.32 -9.99 5.63
C ASN A 101 -16.41 -9.07 4.80
N ALA A 102 -15.33 -8.52 5.37
CA ALA A 102 -14.38 -7.76 4.57
C ALA A 102 -13.75 -8.66 3.50
N SER A 103 -13.75 -8.18 2.28
CA SER A 103 -13.17 -8.89 1.14
C SER A 103 -11.65 -8.85 1.21
N SER A 104 -10.98 -9.98 1.23
CA SER A 104 -9.51 -10.06 1.25
C SER A 104 -9.00 -11.26 0.46
N LEU A 105 -7.76 -11.17 -0.03
CA LEU A 105 -7.07 -12.30 -0.67
C LEU A 105 -6.01 -12.84 0.29
N VAL A 106 -6.15 -14.09 0.71
CA VAL A 106 -5.23 -14.76 1.63
C VAL A 106 -4.54 -15.90 0.91
N ILE A 107 -3.23 -15.77 0.72
CA ILE A 107 -2.36 -16.87 0.30
C ILE A 107 -1.88 -17.56 1.57
N ALA A 108 -2.52 -18.67 1.92
CA ALA A 108 -2.22 -19.41 3.14
C ALA A 108 -0.91 -20.19 3.01
N ARG A 109 -0.37 -20.64 4.14
CA ARG A 109 0.88 -21.41 4.18
C ARG A 109 0.86 -22.63 3.24
N GLY A 110 1.85 -22.68 2.35
CA GLY A 110 2.00 -23.70 1.31
C GLY A 110 1.05 -23.55 0.10
N GLY A 111 0.20 -22.52 0.09
CA GLY A 111 -0.47 -22.03 -1.12
C GLY A 111 0.48 -21.14 -1.91
N MET A 112 0.18 -20.91 -3.19
CA MET A 112 1.01 -20.07 -4.06
C MET A 112 0.19 -19.05 -4.84
N ILE A 113 0.77 -17.87 -5.05
CA ILE A 113 0.29 -16.87 -5.99
C ILE A 113 1.31 -16.67 -7.10
N ASN A 114 0.87 -16.68 -8.36
CA ASN A 114 1.67 -16.32 -9.52
C ASN A 114 1.04 -15.09 -10.18
N ALA A 115 1.33 -13.91 -9.64
CA ALA A 115 0.88 -12.62 -10.14
C ALA A 115 2.05 -11.91 -10.83
N GLU A 116 2.20 -12.16 -12.13
CA GLU A 116 3.33 -11.65 -12.93
C GLU A 116 2.85 -10.58 -13.91
N GLY A 117 2.59 -9.38 -13.39
CA GLY A 117 2.34 -8.18 -14.17
C GLY A 117 3.57 -7.70 -14.94
N THR A 118 3.39 -6.61 -15.69
CA THR A 118 4.49 -5.88 -16.33
C THR A 118 4.31 -4.38 -16.13
N ALA A 119 5.36 -3.58 -16.30
CA ALA A 119 5.25 -2.12 -16.24
C ALA A 119 4.17 -1.53 -17.17
N SER A 120 3.93 -2.15 -18.33
CA SER A 120 2.89 -1.72 -19.28
C SER A 120 1.51 -2.33 -19.05
N ALA A 121 1.42 -3.39 -18.25
CA ALA A 121 0.20 -4.12 -17.94
C ALA A 121 0.30 -4.67 -16.51
N PRO A 122 0.26 -3.78 -15.49
CA PRO A 122 0.30 -4.19 -14.10
C PRO A 122 -0.97 -4.97 -13.76
N ILE A 123 -0.89 -5.78 -12.71
CA ILE A 123 -2.08 -6.38 -12.09
C ILE A 123 -2.62 -5.35 -11.10
N ILE A 124 -3.93 -5.09 -11.12
CA ILE A 124 -4.55 -4.09 -10.27
C ILE A 124 -5.57 -4.77 -9.36
N MET A 125 -5.40 -4.64 -8.06
CA MET A 125 -6.34 -5.05 -7.04
C MET A 125 -6.92 -3.78 -6.40
N THR A 126 -8.22 -3.55 -6.55
CA THR A 126 -8.90 -2.32 -6.14
C THR A 126 -10.32 -2.63 -5.65
N SER A 127 -11.12 -1.61 -5.36
CA SER A 127 -12.53 -1.74 -4.99
C SER A 127 -13.47 -1.80 -6.19
N THR A 128 -14.64 -2.41 -6.00
CA THR A 128 -15.82 -2.27 -6.89
C THR A 128 -16.27 -0.82 -7.11
N SER A 129 -15.85 0.14 -6.27
CA SER A 129 -16.10 1.58 -6.46
C SER A 129 -15.17 2.26 -7.47
N ASP A 130 -14.10 1.59 -7.89
CA ASP A 130 -13.17 2.09 -8.91
C ASP A 130 -13.83 1.97 -10.30
N ASP A 131 -13.79 3.04 -11.11
CA ASP A 131 -14.34 3.09 -12.46
C ASP A 131 -13.39 2.57 -13.55
N ILE A 132 -12.22 2.04 -13.15
CA ILE A 132 -11.25 1.42 -14.07
C ILE A 132 -11.87 0.30 -14.93
N ALA A 133 -11.54 0.29 -16.22
CA ALA A 133 -11.95 -0.70 -17.21
C ALA A 133 -10.78 -1.56 -17.70
N VAL A 134 -11.07 -2.71 -18.32
CA VAL A 134 -10.06 -3.62 -18.89
C VAL A 134 -9.10 -2.86 -19.81
N GLY A 135 -7.80 -3.10 -19.63
CA GLY A 135 -6.73 -2.46 -20.40
C GLY A 135 -6.33 -1.05 -19.93
N GLN A 136 -6.98 -0.51 -18.89
CA GLN A 136 -6.54 0.72 -18.24
C GLN A 136 -5.61 0.42 -17.07
N THR A 137 -4.78 1.39 -16.70
CA THR A 137 -3.89 1.33 -15.53
C THR A 137 -4.41 2.14 -14.34
N SER A 138 -5.45 2.97 -14.55
CA SER A 138 -6.03 3.87 -13.56
C SER A 138 -7.47 4.23 -13.90
N GLY A 139 -8.35 4.26 -12.89
CA GLY A 139 -9.65 4.93 -12.96
C GLY A 139 -9.55 6.43 -12.64
N SER A 140 -10.69 7.12 -12.66
CA SER A 140 -10.87 8.52 -12.30
C SER A 140 -11.69 8.73 -11.02
N SER A 141 -12.37 7.70 -10.51
CA SER A 141 -13.29 7.84 -9.37
C SER A 141 -12.62 7.88 -8.00
N LEU A 142 -11.42 7.30 -7.85
CA LEU A 142 -10.71 7.18 -6.58
C LEU A 142 -9.37 7.93 -6.58
N THR A 143 -8.97 8.38 -5.40
CA THR A 143 -7.71 9.09 -5.11
C THR A 143 -7.01 8.41 -3.93
N GLU A 144 -5.75 8.76 -3.68
CA GLU A 144 -4.95 8.31 -2.53
C GLU A 144 -5.62 8.57 -1.18
N ASN A 145 -6.53 9.55 -1.10
CA ASN A 145 -7.27 9.87 0.12
C ASN A 145 -8.46 8.91 0.39
N VAL A 146 -8.75 7.98 -0.52
CA VAL A 146 -9.81 6.98 -0.33
C VAL A 146 -9.22 5.67 0.17
N ARG A 147 -9.78 5.16 1.26
CA ARG A 147 -9.26 4.01 2.01
C ARG A 147 -10.41 3.10 2.46
N GLY A 148 -10.09 1.90 2.92
CA GLY A 148 -10.99 1.05 3.71
C GLY A 148 -12.11 0.40 2.90
N LEU A 149 -11.92 0.28 1.58
CA LEU A 149 -12.95 -0.23 0.68
C LEU A 149 -12.95 -1.76 0.60
N TRP A 150 -11.87 -2.41 1.03
CA TRP A 150 -11.71 -3.87 1.16
C TRP A 150 -10.53 -4.17 2.08
N GLY A 151 -10.30 -5.44 2.43
CA GLY A 151 -9.26 -5.87 3.36
C GLY A 151 -7.85 -5.60 2.86
N GLY A 152 -7.40 -6.33 1.83
CA GLY A 152 -6.02 -6.26 1.35
C GLY A 152 -5.54 -7.62 0.86
N LEU A 153 -4.23 -7.75 0.63
CA LEU A 153 -3.56 -8.99 0.23
C LEU A 153 -2.66 -9.49 1.35
N LEU A 154 -2.89 -10.72 1.81
CA LEU A 154 -2.04 -11.39 2.77
C LEU A 154 -1.30 -12.55 2.12
N VAL A 155 0.02 -12.62 2.31
CA VAL A 155 0.85 -13.75 1.92
C VAL A 155 1.49 -14.33 3.17
N LEU A 156 1.10 -15.56 3.50
CA LEU A 156 1.47 -16.23 4.74
C LEU A 156 2.38 -17.42 4.40
N GLY A 157 3.64 -17.32 4.81
CA GLY A 157 4.67 -18.31 4.55
C GLY A 157 5.02 -19.16 5.78
N ASN A 158 6.01 -20.02 5.56
CA ASN A 158 6.55 -20.98 6.53
C ASN A 158 7.96 -20.63 7.02
N ALA A 159 8.43 -19.41 6.76
CA ALA A 159 9.73 -18.93 7.21
C ALA A 159 9.73 -18.55 8.71
N PRO A 160 10.90 -18.60 9.37
CA PRO A 160 11.01 -18.26 10.78
C PRO A 160 10.58 -16.82 11.08
N CYS A 161 9.95 -16.62 12.24
CA CYS A 161 9.62 -15.33 12.82
C CYS A 161 10.01 -15.37 14.31
N SER A 162 10.14 -14.20 14.94
CA SER A 162 10.43 -14.10 16.37
C SER A 162 9.18 -13.77 17.18
N PHE A 163 8.50 -14.82 17.65
CA PHE A 163 7.24 -14.70 18.39
C PHE A 163 7.44 -14.77 19.90
N SER A 164 6.59 -14.05 20.63
CA SER A 164 6.52 -14.16 22.09
C SER A 164 6.35 -15.61 22.56
N GLY A 165 7.17 -16.03 23.52
CA GLY A 165 7.17 -17.39 24.05
C GLY A 165 7.78 -18.45 23.14
N ASP A 166 8.46 -18.05 22.06
CA ASP A 166 9.16 -18.93 21.11
C ASP A 166 8.25 -20.00 20.48
N VAL A 167 6.99 -19.65 20.23
CA VAL A 167 6.08 -20.48 19.43
C VAL A 167 6.58 -20.55 17.98
N SER A 168 6.19 -21.59 17.24
CA SER A 168 6.64 -21.78 15.84
C SER A 168 5.74 -21.08 14.81
N GLU A 169 4.54 -20.69 15.20
CA GLU A 169 3.54 -20.06 14.34
C GLU A 169 2.62 -19.18 15.18
N LEU A 170 2.08 -18.15 14.54
CA LEU A 170 1.09 -17.24 15.12
C LEU A 170 -0.07 -17.05 14.14
N GLN A 171 -1.22 -16.66 14.67
CA GLN A 171 -2.35 -16.24 13.86
C GLN A 171 -2.06 -14.82 13.37
N ILE A 172 -2.10 -14.60 12.05
CA ILE A 172 -2.00 -13.25 11.49
C ILE A 172 -3.18 -12.42 11.96
N GLU A 173 -2.93 -11.15 12.23
CA GLU A 173 -3.99 -10.20 12.50
C GLU A 173 -5.02 -10.15 11.36
N GLY A 174 -6.23 -9.74 11.70
CA GLY A 174 -7.33 -9.70 10.77
C GLY A 174 -7.99 -11.03 10.41
N ILE A 175 -7.31 -12.15 10.63
CA ILE A 175 -7.88 -13.46 10.38
C ILE A 175 -8.29 -14.09 11.72
N PRO A 176 -9.59 -14.40 11.94
CA PRO A 176 -10.04 -15.01 13.18
C PRO A 176 -9.29 -16.31 13.47
N ALA A 177 -8.94 -16.56 14.74
CA ALA A 177 -8.24 -17.78 15.15
C ALA A 177 -8.97 -19.11 14.83
N SER A 178 -10.27 -19.06 14.51
CA SER A 178 -11.01 -20.23 14.00
C SER A 178 -10.71 -20.57 12.54
N GLU A 179 -10.09 -19.66 11.79
CA GLU A 179 -9.65 -19.84 10.41
C GLU A 179 -8.14 -20.13 10.40
N THR A 180 -7.79 -21.41 10.40
CA THR A 180 -6.40 -21.87 10.50
C THR A 180 -5.56 -21.53 9.27
N ASN A 181 -6.18 -21.15 8.15
CA ASN A 181 -5.43 -20.64 6.99
C ASN A 181 -4.80 -19.26 7.24
N GLY A 182 -5.12 -18.60 8.36
CA GLY A 182 -4.44 -17.38 8.81
C GLY A 182 -3.18 -17.63 9.66
N LEU A 183 -2.76 -18.89 9.86
CA LEU A 183 -1.52 -19.16 10.58
C LEU A 183 -0.30 -18.95 9.69
N TYR A 184 0.70 -18.21 10.17
CA TYR A 184 1.98 -17.99 9.50
C TYR A 184 3.16 -18.35 10.40
N GLY A 185 4.36 -18.39 9.81
CA GLY A 185 5.59 -18.75 10.49
C GLY A 185 5.92 -20.23 10.36
N GLY A 186 7.15 -20.58 10.73
CA GLY A 186 7.64 -21.94 10.65
C GLY A 186 9.14 -22.03 10.78
N SER A 187 9.74 -22.92 10.00
CA SER A 187 11.17 -23.24 10.10
C SER A 187 11.88 -23.25 8.76
N ASP A 188 11.20 -22.89 7.67
CA ASP A 188 11.75 -22.95 6.33
C ASP A 188 12.06 -21.54 5.80
N PRO A 189 13.29 -21.02 5.99
CA PRO A 189 13.67 -19.72 5.45
C PRO A 189 13.68 -19.68 3.91
N ALA A 190 13.61 -20.83 3.24
CA ALA A 190 13.53 -20.92 1.79
C ALA A 190 12.09 -21.18 1.29
N ASP A 191 11.09 -21.05 2.16
CA ASP A 191 9.68 -21.18 1.79
C ASP A 191 9.33 -20.30 0.58
N ASN A 192 8.42 -20.81 -0.25
CA ASN A 192 8.04 -20.18 -1.51
C ASN A 192 6.53 -20.07 -1.62
N SER A 193 6.03 -18.84 -1.49
CA SER A 193 4.62 -18.47 -1.68
C SER A 193 4.32 -18.01 -3.12
N GLY A 194 5.30 -18.06 -4.03
CA GLY A 194 5.16 -17.75 -5.45
C GLY A 194 5.82 -16.42 -5.85
N VAL A 195 5.14 -15.68 -6.73
CA VAL A 195 5.63 -14.44 -7.35
C VAL A 195 4.56 -13.36 -7.30
N LEU A 196 4.92 -12.20 -6.75
CA LEU A 196 4.23 -10.93 -6.94
C LEU A 196 5.15 -9.99 -7.70
N ARG A 197 4.77 -9.61 -8.92
CA ARG A 197 5.52 -8.68 -9.75
C ARG A 197 4.62 -7.68 -10.48
N TYR A 198 4.92 -6.38 -10.40
CA TYR A 198 4.11 -5.30 -11.00
C TYR A 198 2.63 -5.40 -10.59
N VAL A 199 2.39 -5.35 -9.29
CA VAL A 199 1.06 -5.43 -8.68
C VAL A 199 0.76 -4.12 -7.97
N SER A 200 -0.38 -3.52 -8.28
CA SER A 200 -0.90 -2.31 -7.63
C SER A 200 -2.11 -2.67 -6.77
N ILE A 201 -2.01 -2.45 -5.48
CA ILE A 201 -3.01 -2.78 -4.45
C ILE A 201 -3.54 -1.46 -3.91
N ARG A 202 -4.84 -1.21 -4.04
CA ARG A 202 -5.40 0.14 -3.82
C ARG A 202 -6.60 0.10 -2.89
N HIS A 203 -6.68 1.09 -2.01
CA HIS A 203 -7.87 1.42 -1.21
C HIS A 203 -8.28 0.31 -0.22
N GLY A 204 -7.28 -0.41 0.32
CA GLY A 204 -7.47 -1.48 1.32
C GLY A 204 -7.66 -0.99 2.75
N GLY A 205 -7.58 -1.87 3.75
CA GLY A 205 -7.69 -1.54 5.17
C GLY A 205 -9.11 -1.49 5.71
N ALA A 206 -10.04 -2.29 5.20
CA ALA A 206 -11.37 -2.37 5.81
C ALA A 206 -11.29 -2.91 7.25
N GLU A 207 -11.94 -2.23 8.19
CA GLU A 207 -12.04 -2.62 9.60
C GLU A 207 -12.64 -4.02 9.75
N ILE A 208 -11.91 -4.93 10.41
CA ILE A 208 -12.31 -6.33 10.62
C ILE A 208 -12.42 -6.77 12.07
N GLY A 209 -12.01 -5.90 12.99
CA GLY A 209 -12.31 -5.87 14.41
C GLY A 209 -12.10 -4.45 14.93
N GLU A 210 -12.48 -4.18 16.18
CA GLU A 210 -12.20 -2.87 16.79
C GLU A 210 -10.67 -2.69 16.89
N GLY A 211 -10.11 -1.74 16.12
CA GLY A 211 -8.66 -1.52 16.00
C GLY A 211 -7.92 -2.72 15.42
N ASN A 212 -8.51 -3.37 14.44
CA ASN A 212 -7.89 -4.46 13.70
C ASN A 212 -8.29 -4.33 12.24
N GLU A 213 -7.37 -3.87 11.42
CA GLU A 213 -7.48 -3.67 9.99
C GLU A 213 -6.55 -4.68 9.27
N ILE A 214 -6.50 -4.67 7.94
CA ILE A 214 -5.52 -5.45 7.16
C ILE A 214 -4.67 -4.44 6.41
N ASN A 215 -3.37 -4.71 6.37
CA ASN A 215 -2.41 -3.92 5.63
C ASN A 215 -2.65 -4.02 4.12
N GLY A 216 -2.11 -3.08 3.35
CA GLY A 216 -2.26 -3.14 1.89
C GLY A 216 -1.67 -4.45 1.36
N LEU A 217 -0.43 -4.73 1.76
CA LEU A 217 0.21 -6.02 1.60
C LEU A 217 0.79 -6.51 2.94
N THR A 218 0.23 -7.59 3.46
CA THR A 218 0.75 -8.28 4.65
C THR A 218 1.65 -9.44 4.23
N LEU A 219 2.89 -9.47 4.73
CA LEU A 219 3.87 -10.53 4.48
C LEU A 219 4.24 -11.23 5.79
N GLY A 220 3.48 -12.27 6.14
CA GLY A 220 3.72 -13.05 7.36
C GLY A 220 4.64 -14.24 7.13
N GLY A 221 5.85 -14.22 7.66
CA GLY A 221 6.77 -15.37 7.62
C GLY A 221 7.10 -15.83 6.20
N VAL A 222 7.22 -14.91 5.24
CA VAL A 222 7.47 -15.24 3.83
C VAL A 222 8.96 -15.55 3.62
N GLY A 223 9.25 -16.64 2.90
CA GLY A 223 10.61 -17.14 2.68
C GLY A 223 11.32 -16.56 1.45
N THR A 224 12.64 -16.73 1.41
CA THR A 224 13.51 -16.32 0.29
C THR A 224 13.23 -17.01 -1.05
N GLY A 225 12.43 -18.09 -1.05
CA GLY A 225 11.97 -18.73 -2.29
C GLY A 225 10.92 -17.90 -3.03
N THR A 226 10.27 -16.96 -2.34
CA THR A 226 9.23 -16.07 -2.87
C THR A 226 9.84 -14.86 -3.56
N THR A 227 9.22 -14.38 -4.64
CA THR A 227 9.63 -13.14 -5.33
C THR A 227 8.61 -12.03 -5.07
N ILE A 228 9.08 -10.88 -4.54
CA ILE A 228 8.28 -9.68 -4.32
C ILE A 228 8.99 -8.50 -4.99
N GLU A 229 8.47 -8.03 -6.14
CA GLU A 229 9.15 -7.00 -6.95
C GLU A 229 8.15 -6.02 -7.57
N ASN A 230 8.42 -4.72 -7.52
CA ASN A 230 7.56 -3.71 -8.16
C ASN A 230 6.11 -3.79 -7.65
N ILE A 231 5.92 -3.48 -6.37
CA ILE A 231 4.60 -3.44 -5.73
C ILE A 231 4.24 -2.00 -5.46
N GLU A 232 3.01 -1.61 -5.76
CA GLU A 232 2.43 -0.33 -5.37
C GLU A 232 1.30 -0.59 -4.38
N VAL A 233 1.28 0.15 -3.26
CA VAL A 233 0.14 0.26 -2.36
C VAL A 233 -0.32 1.71 -2.30
N VAL A 234 -1.62 1.96 -2.49
CA VAL A 234 -2.20 3.31 -2.45
C VAL A 234 -3.40 3.33 -1.51
N GLY A 235 -3.43 4.27 -0.56
CA GLY A 235 -4.64 4.55 0.21
C GLY A 235 -5.09 3.41 1.12
N ASN A 236 -4.21 2.70 1.83
CA ASN A 236 -4.61 1.67 2.81
C ASN A 236 -4.98 2.27 4.18
N VAL A 237 -6.06 1.88 4.85
CA VAL A 237 -6.39 2.49 6.17
C VAL A 237 -5.27 2.30 7.18
N ASP A 238 -4.73 1.10 7.22
CA ASP A 238 -3.63 0.70 8.07
C ASP A 238 -2.31 0.90 7.33
N ASP A 239 -1.32 0.04 7.58
CA ASP A 239 -0.04 0.07 6.90
C ASP A 239 -0.12 -0.10 5.39
N GLY A 240 0.87 0.48 4.71
CA GLY A 240 1.10 0.21 3.31
C GLY A 240 1.51 -1.25 3.08
N ILE A 241 2.67 -1.60 3.59
CA ILE A 241 3.22 -2.96 3.51
C ILE A 241 3.83 -3.32 4.86
N GLU A 242 3.41 -4.43 5.43
CA GLU A 242 3.93 -4.91 6.71
C GLU A 242 4.60 -6.28 6.59
N PHE A 243 5.76 -6.40 7.20
CA PHE A 243 6.59 -7.61 7.23
C PHE A 243 6.60 -8.21 8.63
N PHE A 244 5.76 -9.20 8.88
CA PHE A 244 5.80 -9.98 10.12
C PHE A 244 6.82 -11.12 10.01
N GLY A 245 8.04 -10.88 10.47
CA GLY A 245 9.13 -11.85 10.41
C GLY A 245 9.44 -12.33 8.99
N GLY A 246 10.04 -13.52 8.86
CA GLY A 246 10.38 -14.09 7.56
C GLY A 246 11.73 -13.60 7.01
N THR A 247 12.01 -13.98 5.76
CA THR A 247 13.33 -13.83 5.13
C THR A 247 13.26 -13.39 3.66
N VAL A 248 12.06 -13.20 3.11
CA VAL A 248 11.85 -12.78 1.71
C VAL A 248 12.62 -11.50 1.39
N ASN A 249 13.20 -11.40 0.21
CA ASN A 249 13.72 -10.12 -0.27
C ASN A 249 12.65 -9.42 -1.11
N ALA A 250 12.53 -8.11 -0.96
CA ALA A 250 11.59 -7.28 -1.70
C ALA A 250 12.32 -6.11 -2.37
N SER A 251 11.89 -5.73 -3.57
CA SER A 251 12.45 -4.54 -4.23
C SER A 251 11.44 -3.78 -5.06
N GLY A 252 11.62 -2.47 -5.23
CA GLY A 252 10.69 -1.67 -6.03
C GLY A 252 9.34 -1.49 -5.33
N LEU A 253 9.31 -1.31 -4.02
CA LEU A 253 8.05 -1.06 -3.30
C LEU A 253 7.71 0.42 -3.35
N LEU A 254 6.46 0.76 -3.65
CA LEU A 254 5.94 2.12 -3.54
C LEU A 254 4.71 2.09 -2.64
N VAL A 255 4.72 2.91 -1.60
CA VAL A 255 3.56 3.15 -0.75
C VAL A 255 3.19 4.62 -0.85
N TRP A 256 1.93 4.90 -1.16
CA TRP A 256 1.44 6.27 -1.26
C TRP A 256 0.20 6.50 -0.42
N GLY A 257 0.40 7.39 0.55
CA GLY A 257 -0.59 7.99 1.41
C GLY A 257 -1.37 6.92 2.11
N GLN A 258 -0.70 6.01 2.84
CA GLN A 258 -1.23 5.04 3.81
C GLN A 258 -1.79 5.76 5.06
N GLY A 259 -2.55 5.09 5.94
CA GLY A 259 -3.23 5.73 7.07
C GLY A 259 -2.58 5.47 8.42
N ASP A 260 -1.70 4.47 8.48
CA ASP A 260 -0.74 4.27 9.55
C ASP A 260 0.68 4.33 8.95
N ASP A 261 1.42 3.21 8.92
CA ASP A 261 2.84 3.21 8.57
C ASP A 261 3.15 2.74 7.15
N GLY A 262 4.10 3.42 6.53
CA GLY A 262 4.45 3.20 5.13
C GLY A 262 4.96 1.78 4.88
N LEU A 263 6.13 1.51 5.45
CA LEU A 263 6.68 0.16 5.56
C LEU A 263 6.83 -0.16 7.05
N ASP A 264 6.10 -1.18 7.51
CA ASP A 264 6.24 -1.71 8.87
C ASP A 264 7.04 -3.04 8.82
N ILE A 265 7.99 -3.19 9.75
CA ILE A 265 8.76 -4.40 9.96
C ILE A 265 8.61 -4.85 11.40
N ASP A 266 8.20 -6.10 11.55
CA ASP A 266 7.91 -6.64 12.86
C ASP A 266 8.55 -8.02 13.05
N GLN A 267 8.64 -8.47 14.31
CA GLN A 267 8.97 -9.87 14.66
C GLN A 267 10.27 -10.41 14.04
N ALA A 268 11.28 -9.55 13.94
CA ALA A 268 12.62 -9.89 13.48
C ALA A 268 12.68 -10.42 12.04
N TYR A 269 12.01 -9.75 11.11
CA TYR A 269 12.26 -9.93 9.68
C TYR A 269 13.77 -9.86 9.35
N ALA A 270 14.21 -10.77 8.48
CA ALA A 270 15.62 -10.96 8.16
C ALA A 270 15.88 -10.97 6.64
N GLY A 271 15.03 -10.27 5.88
CA GLY A 271 15.21 -10.05 4.45
C GLY A 271 15.76 -8.66 4.11
N THR A 272 15.87 -8.39 2.81
CA THR A 272 16.26 -7.08 2.27
C THR A 272 15.07 -6.40 1.59
N ILE A 273 14.84 -5.12 1.90
CA ILE A 273 13.94 -4.23 1.16
C ILE A 273 14.81 -3.19 0.45
N SER A 274 14.70 -3.10 -0.88
CA SER A 274 15.57 -2.22 -1.66
C SER A 274 14.87 -1.44 -2.76
N ASN A 275 15.40 -0.28 -3.12
CA ASN A 275 14.85 0.57 -4.16
C ASN A 275 13.35 0.82 -3.94
N SER A 276 12.97 1.37 -2.79
CA SER A 276 11.58 1.55 -2.36
C SER A 276 11.25 2.99 -2.01
N MET A 277 10.01 3.41 -2.23
CA MET A 277 9.55 4.78 -2.00
C MET A 277 8.31 4.80 -1.11
N VAL A 278 8.30 5.67 -0.11
CA VAL A 278 7.13 5.94 0.72
C VAL A 278 6.79 7.41 0.60
N ILE A 279 5.53 7.71 0.30
CA ILE A 279 5.02 9.05 0.08
C ILE A 279 3.86 9.27 1.05
N LEU A 280 4.07 10.09 2.07
CA LEU A 280 3.06 10.35 3.08
C LEU A 280 1.98 11.30 2.55
N ASN A 281 0.79 11.22 3.15
CA ASN A 281 -0.23 12.27 3.03
C ASN A 281 -0.74 12.69 4.41
N GLU A 282 -1.74 13.57 4.45
CA GLU A 282 -2.31 14.10 5.70
C GLU A 282 -2.83 13.05 6.69
N ALA A 283 -3.04 11.81 6.26
CA ALA A 283 -3.54 10.73 7.10
C ALA A 283 -2.43 9.79 7.62
N SER A 284 -1.23 9.84 7.07
CA SER A 284 -0.15 8.89 7.38
C SER A 284 0.54 9.16 8.72
N ASP A 285 1.00 8.10 9.41
CA ASP A 285 1.71 8.20 10.70
C ASP A 285 3.24 8.15 10.56
N HIS A 286 3.87 7.05 10.10
CA HIS A 286 5.30 7.03 9.81
C HIS A 286 5.61 6.61 8.39
N ALA A 287 6.74 7.05 7.84
CA ALA A 287 7.23 6.45 6.60
C ALA A 287 7.81 5.05 6.84
N LEU A 288 8.45 4.83 7.99
CA LEU A 288 8.94 3.54 8.46
C LEU A 288 8.54 3.33 9.92
N GLU A 289 7.98 2.18 10.24
CA GLU A 289 7.86 1.68 11.61
C GLU A 289 8.64 0.36 11.69
N ILE A 290 9.52 0.24 12.69
CA ILE A 290 10.48 -0.87 12.75
C ILE A 290 10.55 -1.42 14.17
N ASP A 291 9.97 -2.59 14.34
CA ASP A 291 9.94 -3.33 15.58
C ASP A 291 10.96 -4.47 15.65
N GLY A 292 11.48 -4.66 16.86
CA GLY A 292 12.37 -5.75 17.21
C GLY A 292 11.70 -7.13 17.37
N PRO A 293 12.50 -8.16 17.71
CA PRO A 293 11.99 -9.49 18.02
C PRO A 293 11.03 -9.50 19.23
N GLU A 294 9.91 -10.22 19.13
CA GLU A 294 9.08 -10.51 20.31
C GLU A 294 9.53 -11.77 21.08
N GLY A 295 10.26 -12.65 20.39
CA GLY A 295 10.84 -13.87 20.92
C GLY A 295 12.36 -13.84 21.00
N SER A 296 12.97 -15.03 21.02
CA SER A 296 14.43 -15.18 21.02
C SER A 296 15.05 -15.40 19.65
N ALA A 297 14.23 -15.63 18.61
CA ALA A 297 14.74 -15.84 17.26
C ALA A 297 15.40 -14.55 16.76
N PRO A 298 16.64 -14.63 16.24
CA PRO A 298 17.31 -13.46 15.70
C PRO A 298 16.74 -13.11 14.33
N GLY A 299 16.74 -11.81 14.03
CA GLY A 299 16.51 -11.28 12.70
C GLY A 299 17.41 -10.09 12.48
N ARG A 300 17.62 -9.73 11.22
CA ARG A 300 18.35 -8.52 10.87
C ARG A 300 17.97 -8.13 9.46
N PHE A 301 17.08 -7.16 9.33
CA PHE A 301 16.65 -6.68 8.03
C PHE A 301 17.76 -5.87 7.36
N THR A 302 17.61 -5.60 6.08
CA THR A 302 18.41 -4.60 5.36
C THR A 302 17.49 -3.70 4.56
N LEU A 303 17.54 -2.40 4.82
CA LEU A 303 16.99 -1.35 3.95
C LEU A 303 18.13 -0.78 3.10
N ASP A 304 17.92 -0.68 1.79
CA ASP A 304 18.93 -0.11 0.89
C ASP A 304 18.31 0.67 -0.29
N GLY A 305 18.61 1.96 -0.39
CA GLY A 305 18.13 2.79 -1.49
C GLY A 305 16.66 3.14 -1.36
N LEU A 306 16.24 3.66 -0.20
CA LEU A 306 14.87 4.09 0.04
C LEU A 306 14.70 5.60 -0.16
N THR A 307 13.56 6.05 -0.69
CA THR A 307 13.16 7.46 -0.68
C THR A 307 11.92 7.64 0.19
N LEU A 308 12.02 8.46 1.23
CA LEU A 308 10.91 8.80 2.13
C LEU A 308 10.50 10.24 1.86
N ILE A 309 9.23 10.47 1.52
CA ILE A 309 8.68 11.76 1.14
C ILE A 309 7.58 12.16 2.13
N GLY A 310 7.74 13.33 2.75
CA GLY A 310 6.73 13.91 3.64
C GLY A 310 5.49 14.42 2.91
N THR A 311 4.56 15.01 3.66
CA THR A 311 3.16 15.21 3.23
C THR A 311 2.95 16.27 2.16
N ASN A 312 3.80 17.30 2.06
CA ASN A 312 3.57 18.43 1.16
C ASN A 312 4.81 19.33 0.95
N ASP A 313 4.65 20.33 0.08
CA ASP A 313 5.56 21.46 -0.15
C ASP A 313 5.18 22.71 0.70
N GLU A 314 4.86 22.49 1.97
CA GLU A 314 4.51 23.55 2.94
C GLU A 314 5.49 23.55 4.12
N CYS A 315 5.67 24.72 4.73
CA CYS A 315 6.54 24.87 5.91
C CYS A 315 5.90 24.46 7.23
N ALA A 316 4.66 23.99 7.19
CA ALA A 316 3.90 23.60 8.36
C ALA A 316 3.20 22.25 8.13
N PRO A 317 3.05 21.44 9.19
CA PRO A 317 2.32 20.18 9.14
C PRO A 317 0.92 20.36 8.56
N THR A 318 0.48 19.40 7.74
CA THR A 318 -0.94 19.24 7.35
C THR A 318 -1.46 17.88 7.80
N GLY A 319 -2.63 17.86 8.45
CA GLY A 319 -3.21 16.62 8.96
C GLY A 319 -2.48 16.07 10.18
N VAL A 320 -2.33 14.74 10.22
CA VAL A 320 -1.49 14.02 11.21
C VAL A 320 -0.04 14.47 11.08
N ASP A 321 0.41 14.68 9.83
CA ASP A 321 1.78 14.99 9.45
C ASP A 321 2.77 13.99 10.03
N GLY A 322 2.91 12.83 9.39
CA GLY A 322 3.70 11.74 9.92
C GLY A 322 5.18 12.02 10.19
N GLU A 323 5.78 11.23 11.08
CA GLU A 323 7.23 11.23 11.37
C GLU A 323 8.01 10.42 10.31
N ILE A 324 9.35 10.56 10.29
CA ILE A 324 10.15 9.93 9.22
C ILE A 324 10.27 8.43 9.50
N ALA A 325 10.65 8.06 10.72
CA ALA A 325 10.77 6.66 11.09
C ALA A 325 10.77 6.45 12.61
N ASP A 326 10.07 5.43 13.09
CA ASP A 326 10.12 4.99 14.49
C ASP A 326 10.77 3.60 14.62
N TYR A 327 11.78 3.47 15.47
CA TYR A 327 12.46 2.21 15.78
C TYR A 327 12.21 1.82 17.23
N ARG A 328 11.57 0.68 17.42
CA ARG A 328 11.08 0.24 18.73
C ARG A 328 11.37 -1.22 19.01
N LYS A 329 11.10 -1.62 20.25
CA LYS A 329 11.14 -3.00 20.76
C LYS A 329 12.49 -3.71 20.55
N GLY A 330 13.60 -2.97 20.43
CA GLY A 330 14.93 -3.52 20.23
C GLY A 330 15.18 -3.93 18.78
N ALA A 331 14.77 -3.09 17.82
CA ALA A 331 14.98 -3.30 16.39
C ALA A 331 16.43 -3.63 16.05
N THR A 332 16.63 -4.48 15.04
CA THR A 332 17.95 -4.90 14.54
C THR A 332 17.95 -4.96 13.02
N GLY A 333 18.87 -4.25 12.38
CA GLY A 333 18.94 -4.18 10.93
C GLY A 333 20.04 -3.24 10.44
N ASP A 334 20.14 -3.11 9.12
CA ASP A 334 21.00 -2.12 8.46
C ASP A 334 20.13 -1.16 7.64
N ASN A 335 20.29 0.13 7.86
CA ASN A 335 19.64 1.20 7.11
C ASN A 335 20.66 1.91 6.23
N ASN A 336 20.56 1.71 4.91
CA ASN A 336 21.57 2.20 3.97
C ASN A 336 20.95 3.06 2.88
N ASN A 337 21.67 4.11 2.48
CA ASN A 337 21.40 4.88 1.26
C ASN A 337 19.95 5.41 1.20
N ILE A 338 19.46 5.95 2.32
CA ILE A 338 18.08 6.46 2.44
C ILE A 338 18.07 7.97 2.16
N TYR A 339 17.24 8.38 1.20
CA TYR A 339 16.96 9.78 0.93
C TYR A 339 15.65 10.19 1.61
N VAL A 340 15.70 11.25 2.42
CA VAL A 340 14.54 11.81 3.10
C VAL A 340 14.27 13.20 2.55
N MET A 341 13.04 13.45 2.13
CA MET A 341 12.63 14.74 1.58
C MET A 341 11.25 15.18 2.02
N ASN A 342 10.99 16.49 1.94
CA ASN A 342 9.66 17.08 2.14
C ASN A 342 9.01 16.87 3.52
N PHE A 343 9.80 16.54 4.54
CA PHE A 343 9.34 16.56 5.93
C PHE A 343 9.46 17.95 6.55
N THR A 344 8.44 18.35 7.30
CA THR A 344 8.41 19.64 8.01
C THR A 344 9.31 19.61 9.26
N ALA A 345 9.53 20.78 9.88
CA ALA A 345 10.39 20.85 11.07
C ALA A 345 9.77 20.09 12.25
N GLY A 346 10.60 19.28 12.94
CA GLY A 346 10.17 18.46 14.08
C GLY A 346 9.69 17.06 13.71
N LYS A 347 9.97 16.61 12.47
CA LYS A 347 9.84 15.22 12.04
C LYS A 347 11.21 14.57 11.98
N ASP A 348 11.33 13.41 12.58
CA ASP A 348 12.59 12.78 12.95
C ASP A 348 12.56 11.27 12.71
N ILE A 349 13.76 10.70 12.86
CA ILE A 349 14.07 9.28 12.89
C ILE A 349 14.41 8.97 14.34
N GLU A 350 13.73 8.01 14.93
CA GLU A 350 13.71 7.86 16.38
C GLU A 350 14.24 6.51 16.85
N LEU A 351 14.96 6.53 17.97
CA LEU A 351 15.14 5.36 18.82
C LEU A 351 14.24 5.52 20.04
N ASP A 352 13.20 4.70 20.10
CA ASP A 352 12.05 4.97 20.95
C ASP A 352 12.32 4.67 22.43
N LYS A 353 13.03 3.56 22.70
CA LYS A 353 13.30 3.07 24.06
C LYS A 353 14.75 2.62 24.24
N ALA A 354 15.11 2.36 25.50
CA ALA A 354 16.47 1.92 25.87
C ALA A 354 16.90 0.61 25.20
N ALA A 355 15.96 -0.22 24.73
CA ALA A 355 16.27 -1.42 23.97
C ALA A 355 16.85 -1.08 22.59
N ASP A 356 16.32 -0.05 21.94
CA ASP A 356 16.71 0.42 20.61
C ASP A 356 18.08 1.11 20.66
N ASN A 357 18.32 1.89 21.72
CA ASN A 357 19.67 2.40 22.02
C ASN A 357 20.67 1.26 22.20
N ALA A 358 20.29 0.19 22.88
CA ALA A 358 21.20 -0.92 23.14
C ALA A 358 21.58 -1.65 21.84
N THR A 359 20.64 -1.84 20.91
CA THR A 359 20.93 -2.47 19.61
C THR A 359 21.73 -1.55 18.69
N TYR A 360 21.47 -0.23 18.71
CA TYR A 360 22.29 0.76 18.01
C TYR A 360 23.73 0.78 18.53
N MET A 361 23.91 0.94 19.84
CA MET A 361 25.24 0.99 20.48
C MET A 361 26.02 -0.33 20.37
N ALA A 362 25.33 -1.46 20.20
CA ALA A 362 25.93 -2.76 19.92
C ALA A 362 26.34 -2.94 18.44
N GLY A 363 25.90 -2.05 17.54
CA GLY A 363 26.11 -2.15 16.10
C GLY A 363 25.25 -3.21 15.42
N THR A 364 24.20 -3.70 16.09
CA THR A 364 23.23 -4.64 15.51
C THR A 364 22.11 -3.93 14.77
N LEU A 365 21.81 -2.68 15.15
CA LEU A 365 21.06 -1.69 14.38
C LEU A 365 22.03 -0.64 13.84
N THR A 366 22.07 -0.39 12.52
CA THR A 366 23.02 0.55 11.91
C THR A 366 22.35 1.50 10.93
N PHE A 367 22.96 2.66 10.73
CA PHE A 367 22.50 3.71 9.83
C PHE A 367 23.69 4.27 9.05
N ALA A 368 23.59 4.34 7.73
CA ALA A 368 24.67 4.83 6.88
C ALA A 368 24.17 5.43 5.56
N GLY A 369 24.80 6.52 5.12
CA GLY A 369 24.58 7.09 3.80
C GLY A 369 23.22 7.75 3.65
N PHE A 370 22.72 8.40 4.69
CA PHE A 370 21.47 9.16 4.60
C PHE A 370 21.73 10.50 3.90
N GLU A 371 20.76 10.95 3.12
CA GLU A 371 20.70 12.32 2.63
C GLU A 371 19.35 12.93 2.98
N PHE A 372 19.34 14.23 3.31
CA PHE A 372 18.14 14.92 3.77
C PHE A 372 17.92 16.24 3.01
N THR A 373 16.70 16.45 2.54
CA THR A 373 16.22 17.74 2.02
C THR A 373 14.97 18.15 2.82
N PRO A 374 14.97 19.28 3.56
CA PRO A 374 13.78 19.70 4.31
C PRO A 374 12.61 20.00 3.38
N ALA A 375 11.39 20.06 3.94
CA ALA A 375 10.24 20.65 3.26
C ALA A 375 10.59 22.02 2.66
N ARG A 376 10.01 22.30 1.50
CA ARG A 376 10.27 23.51 0.73
C ARG A 376 8.97 24.18 0.38
N HIS A 377 8.97 25.50 0.47
CA HIS A 377 7.84 26.33 0.07
C HIS A 377 8.35 27.49 -0.77
N ASP A 378 7.69 27.77 -1.91
CA ASP A 378 8.09 28.82 -2.86
C ASP A 378 9.59 28.76 -3.27
N GLY A 379 10.11 27.53 -3.42
CA GLY A 379 11.48 27.27 -3.86
C GLY A 379 12.56 27.50 -2.79
N SER A 380 12.18 27.68 -1.53
CA SER A 380 13.09 27.85 -0.40
C SER A 380 12.88 26.78 0.66
N ASP A 381 13.97 26.38 1.32
CA ASP A 381 13.92 25.43 2.44
C ASP A 381 13.18 26.06 3.62
N CYS A 382 12.24 25.31 4.20
CA CYS A 382 11.41 25.77 5.31
C CYS A 382 12.16 25.87 6.64
N PHE A 383 13.25 25.11 6.78
CA PHE A 383 14.16 25.17 7.92
C PHE A 383 15.55 24.68 7.54
N THR A 384 16.54 24.93 8.40
CA THR A 384 17.87 24.32 8.29
C THR A 384 17.93 23.11 9.23
N PRO A 385 18.04 21.87 8.72
CA PRO A 385 18.11 20.68 9.56
C PRO A 385 19.33 20.70 10.47
N ASN A 386 19.16 20.31 11.74
CA ASN A 386 20.28 20.08 12.64
C ASN A 386 20.43 18.58 12.90
N LEU A 387 21.52 18.01 12.42
CA LEU A 387 21.74 16.56 12.48
C LEU A 387 22.29 16.08 13.83
N THR A 388 22.39 16.95 14.86
CA THR A 388 23.16 16.63 16.10
C THR A 388 22.48 16.98 17.41
N ASP A 389 21.23 17.47 17.38
CA ASP A 389 20.52 17.99 18.56
C ASP A 389 19.18 17.32 18.84
N GLY A 390 18.95 16.15 18.26
CA GLY A 390 17.67 15.45 18.37
C GLY A 390 16.64 15.85 17.31
N SER A 391 16.87 16.88 16.48
CA SER A 391 15.81 17.36 15.57
C SER A 391 15.54 16.50 14.33
N ILE A 392 16.48 15.62 13.95
CA ILE A 392 16.34 14.68 12.83
C ILE A 392 16.65 13.24 13.27
N PHE A 393 17.68 13.06 14.10
CA PHE A 393 17.99 11.79 14.74
C PHE A 393 17.75 11.98 16.22
N ASN A 394 16.68 11.37 16.74
CA ASN A 394 16.15 11.62 18.07
C ASN A 394 16.28 10.37 18.95
N GLU A 395 16.81 10.54 20.16
CA GLU A 395 16.86 9.48 21.16
C GLU A 395 15.79 9.75 22.24
N LYS A 396 14.68 9.02 22.20
CA LYS A 396 13.52 9.30 23.07
C LYS A 396 13.61 8.70 24.46
N ALA A 397 14.53 7.76 24.72
CA ALA A 397 14.66 7.12 26.03
C ALA A 397 15.38 7.99 27.09
N GLY A 398 15.97 9.11 26.70
CA GLY A 398 16.67 10.04 27.58
C GLY A 398 17.99 9.48 28.13
N ASP A 399 18.63 8.59 27.37
CA ASP A 399 19.92 8.00 27.68
C ASP A 399 21.06 8.85 27.10
N ASN A 400 21.62 9.73 27.94
CA ASN A 400 22.77 10.58 27.60
C ASN A 400 24.06 9.82 27.23
N THR A 401 24.06 8.47 27.24
CA THR A 401 25.19 7.64 26.78
C THR A 401 25.02 7.11 25.37
N CYS A 402 23.80 7.14 24.82
CA CYS A 402 23.54 6.82 23.42
C CYS A 402 24.15 7.91 22.52
N THR A 403 24.82 7.51 21.44
CA THR A 403 25.48 8.46 20.53
C THR A 403 24.62 8.81 19.31
N PHE A 404 23.41 8.26 19.18
CA PHE A 404 22.58 8.35 17.99
C PHE A 404 22.38 9.78 17.48
N GLU A 405 21.98 10.72 18.36
CA GLU A 405 21.83 12.13 17.99
C GLU A 405 23.16 12.73 17.49
N ALA A 406 24.24 12.53 18.24
CA ALA A 406 25.56 13.10 17.91
C ALA A 406 26.16 12.50 16.61
N ASP A 407 25.85 11.24 16.33
CA ASP A 407 26.30 10.52 15.15
C ASP A 407 25.55 10.94 13.88
N GLY A 408 24.44 11.67 13.99
CA GLY A 408 23.63 12.09 12.84
C GLY A 408 24.40 12.88 11.77
N ALA A 409 25.40 13.68 12.15
CA ALA A 409 26.30 14.36 11.19
C ALA A 409 27.30 13.42 10.47
N THR A 410 27.47 12.19 10.96
CA THR A 410 28.23 11.12 10.29
C THR A 410 27.31 10.23 9.45
N ILE A 411 26.09 10.01 9.92
CA ILE A 411 25.06 9.19 9.27
C ILE A 411 24.50 9.89 8.03
N CYS A 412 24.26 11.20 8.12
CA CYS A 412 23.46 11.97 7.17
C CYS A 412 24.18 13.21 6.62
N THR A 413 23.87 13.56 5.37
CA THR A 413 24.25 14.84 4.75
C THR A 413 23.00 15.60 4.30
N VAL A 414 22.90 16.88 4.65
CA VAL A 414 21.86 17.76 4.08
C VAL A 414 22.25 18.13 2.65
N VAL A 415 21.37 17.85 1.70
CA VAL A 415 21.58 18.11 0.27
C VAL A 415 20.52 19.06 -0.28
N ALA A 416 20.89 19.81 -1.32
CA ALA A 416 19.93 20.63 -2.04
C ALA A 416 18.90 19.73 -2.76
N ASP A 417 17.72 20.28 -2.98
CA ASP A 417 16.67 19.62 -3.75
C ASP A 417 17.17 19.09 -5.11
N GLY A 418 16.87 17.82 -5.38
CA GLY A 418 17.30 17.08 -6.58
C GLY A 418 18.81 16.83 -6.68
N ALA A 419 19.60 17.15 -5.65
CA ALA A 419 21.04 16.88 -5.61
C ALA A 419 21.40 15.56 -4.91
N ASN A 420 20.39 14.77 -4.53
CA ASN A 420 20.60 13.50 -3.86
C ASN A 420 21.36 12.51 -4.77
N THR A 421 22.21 11.71 -4.15
CA THR A 421 22.98 10.62 -4.76
C THR A 421 22.56 9.25 -4.24
N VAL A 422 21.72 9.22 -3.20
CA VAL A 422 21.10 8.02 -2.62
C VAL A 422 19.58 8.04 -2.79
N GLY A 423 18.93 6.99 -2.30
CA GLY A 423 17.49 6.80 -2.38
C GLY A 423 17.06 5.92 -3.55
N ALA A 424 15.74 5.81 -3.71
CA ALA A 424 15.14 4.98 -4.72
C ALA A 424 15.27 5.61 -6.13
N THR A 425 15.36 4.75 -7.14
CA THR A 425 15.44 5.18 -8.54
C THR A 425 14.04 5.56 -9.04
N ALA A 426 13.65 6.83 -8.96
CA ALA A 426 12.30 7.30 -9.32
C ALA A 426 11.75 6.72 -10.65
N SER A 427 12.58 6.58 -11.69
CA SER A 427 12.14 6.01 -12.99
C SER A 427 11.66 4.56 -12.92
N SER A 428 12.06 3.77 -11.92
CA SER A 428 11.56 2.39 -11.74
C SER A 428 10.07 2.35 -11.37
N PHE A 429 9.52 3.46 -10.89
CA PHE A 429 8.12 3.59 -10.48
C PHE A 429 7.23 4.23 -11.55
N SER A 430 7.71 4.47 -12.77
CA SER A 430 6.93 5.12 -13.84
C SER A 430 5.65 4.37 -14.29
N TRP A 431 5.46 3.13 -13.84
CA TRP A 431 4.29 2.31 -14.12
C TRP A 431 3.13 2.51 -13.13
N THR A 432 3.38 3.18 -12.00
CA THR A 432 2.48 3.23 -10.85
C THR A 432 1.35 4.23 -11.04
N PHE A 433 0.27 4.06 -10.28
CA PHE A 433 -0.78 5.06 -10.15
C PHE A 433 -0.23 6.37 -9.58
N ALA A 434 0.65 6.30 -8.57
CA ALA A 434 1.34 7.45 -8.01
C ALA A 434 2.06 8.29 -9.08
N ALA A 435 2.81 7.65 -9.99
CA ALA A 435 3.46 8.34 -11.10
C ALA A 435 2.45 9.00 -12.06
N SER A 436 1.32 8.34 -12.32
CA SER A 436 0.24 8.90 -13.17
C SER A 436 -0.46 10.12 -12.55
N ARG A 437 -0.20 10.39 -11.27
CA ARG A 437 -0.74 11.51 -10.49
C ARG A 437 0.32 12.55 -10.10
N ASP A 438 1.53 12.44 -10.66
CA ASP A 438 2.65 13.34 -10.36
C ASP A 438 2.99 13.39 -8.85
N ALA A 439 2.92 12.24 -8.17
CA ALA A 439 3.15 12.17 -6.71
C ALA A 439 4.63 12.29 -6.28
N PHE A 440 5.60 12.16 -7.21
CA PHE A 440 7.04 12.21 -6.93
C PHE A 440 7.87 12.61 -8.17
#